data_AF-A0A6N8EQ61-F1
#
_entry.id   AF-A0A6N8EQ61-F1
#
_cell.length_a   1.000
_cell.length_b   1.000
_cell.length_c   1.000
_cell.angle_alpha   90.00
_cell.angle_beta   90.00
_cell.angle_gamma   90.00
#
_symmetry.space_group_name_H-M   'P 1'
#
loop_
_entity.id
_entity.type
_entity.pdbx_description
1 polymer ?
#
loop_
_entity_poly.entity_id
_entity_poly.type
_entity_poly.pdbx_seq_one_letter_code
_entity_poly.pdbx_strand_id
1 'polypeptide(L)' 'MTQLQLAEKAELRPSTISEIVRDSRTVINKEHLAKIADALEIDDISELIVLEKE' A
#
# COMPACT_ATOMS: atom_id res chain seq x y z
N MET A 1 -9.09 -1.12 9.20
CA MET A 1 -10.00 -0.92 8.04
C MET A 1 -10.04 -2.17 7.18
N THR A 2 -11.07 -2.36 6.35
CA THR A 2 -11.11 -3.45 5.38
C THR A 2 -10.29 -3.11 4.12
N GLN A 3 -9.92 -4.11 3.32
CA GLN A 3 -9.22 -3.88 2.04
C GLN A 3 -10.04 -3.02 1.07
N LEU A 4 -11.36 -3.19 1.06
CA LEU A 4 -12.27 -2.38 0.26
C LEU A 4 -12.24 -0.90 0.69
N GLN A 5 -12.31 -0.65 2.00
CA GLN A 5 -12.23 0.71 2.55
C GLN A 5 -10.88 1.37 2.24
N LEU A 6 -9.78 0.63 2.29
CA LEU A 6 -8.46 1.14 1.91
C LEU A 6 -8.40 1.47 0.42
N ALA A 7 -8.95 0.61 -0.44
CA ALA A 7 -8.98 0.85 -1.88
C ALA A 7 -9.77 2.14 -2.22
N GLU A 8 -10.92 2.34 -1.57
CA GLU A 8 -11.74 3.54 -1.73
C GLU A 8 -10.99 4.79 -1.24
N LYS A 9 -10.40 4.75 -0.03
CA LYS A 9 -9.65 5.88 0.54
C LYS A 9 -8.40 6.24 -0.27
N ALA A 10 -7.69 5.24 -0.78
CA ALA A 10 -6.47 5.43 -1.56
C ALA A 10 -6.75 5.72 -3.05
N GLU A 11 -8.02 5.74 -3.48
CA GLU A 11 -8.41 5.86 -4.88
C GLU A 11 -7.73 4.81 -5.79
N LEU A 12 -7.58 3.59 -5.26
CA LEU A 12 -7.00 2.45 -5.94
C LEU A 12 -8.08 1.41 -6.25
N ARG A 13 -7.84 0.58 -7.27
CA ARG A 13 -8.75 -0.53 -7.55
C ARG A 13 -8.67 -1.56 -6.41
N PRO A 14 -9.80 -2.14 -5.96
CA PRO A 14 -9.78 -3.23 -4.98
C PRO A 14 -8.86 -4.39 -5.37
N SER A 15 -8.75 -4.69 -6.67
CA SER A 15 -7.82 -5.71 -7.19
C SER A 15 -6.36 -5.36 -6.91
N THR A 16 -5.98 -4.08 -7.00
CA THR A 16 -4.61 -3.61 -6.71
C THR A 16 -4.27 -3.79 -5.24
N ILE A 17 -5.17 -3.45 -4.31
CA ILE A 17 -4.96 -3.70 -2.88
C ILE A 17 -4.89 -5.21 -2.60
N SER A 18 -5.78 -6.00 -3.21
CA SER A 18 -5.75 -7.47 -3.06
C SER A 18 -4.45 -8.10 -3.56
N GLU A 19 -3.88 -7.62 -4.67
CA GLU A 19 -2.59 -8.09 -5.20
C GLU A 19 -1.43 -7.77 -4.26
N ILE A 20 -1.44 -6.57 -3.66
CA ILE A 20 -0.42 -6.12 -2.70
C ILE A 20 -0.45 -6.98 -1.44
N VAL A 21 -1.64 -7.19 -0.86
CA VAL A 21 -1.80 -7.95 0.40
C VAL A 21 -1.48 -9.43 0.24
N ARG A 22 -1.71 -10.00 -0.96
CA ARG A 22 -1.46 -11.43 -1.23
C ARG A 22 -0.01 -11.72 -1.60
N ASP A 23 0.86 -10.71 -1.56
CA ASP A 23 2.28 -10.81 -1.94
C ASP A 23 2.48 -11.38 -3.37
N SER A 24 1.46 -11.27 -4.22
CA SER A 24 1.50 -11.75 -5.60
C SER A 24 2.22 -10.76 -6.53
N ARG A 25 2.68 -9.63 -5.97
CA ARG A 25 3.23 -8.50 -6.71
C ARG A 25 4.51 -8.01 -6.04
N THR A 26 5.62 -8.19 -6.73
CA THR A 26 6.96 -7.74 -6.28
C THR A 26 7.27 -6.29 -6.61
N VAL A 27 6.42 -5.63 -7.41
CA VAL A 27 6.64 -4.26 -7.89
C VAL A 27 5.46 -3.38 -7.53
N ILE A 28 5.66 -2.46 -6.59
CA ILE A 28 4.75 -1.35 -6.29
C ILE A 28 5.41 -0.07 -6.78
N ASN A 29 4.67 0.77 -7.50
CA ASN A 29 5.18 2.07 -7.91
C ASN A 29 5.03 3.09 -6.76
N LYS A 30 5.80 4.17 -6.82
CA LYS A 30 5.81 5.23 -5.80
C LYS A 30 4.47 5.95 -5.62
N GLU A 31 3.64 6.04 -6.67
CA GLU A 31 2.35 6.73 -6.60
C GLU A 31 1.31 5.92 -5.82
N HIS A 32 1.27 4.61 -6.03
CA HIS A 32 0.43 3.71 -5.24
C HIS A 32 0.85 3.72 -3.78
N LEU A 33 2.16 3.70 -3.52
CA LEU A 33 2.69 3.75 -2.17
C LEU A 33 2.31 5.06 -1.47
N ALA A 34 2.44 6.21 -2.15
CA ALA A 34 2.01 7.50 -1.62
C ALA A 34 0.51 7.53 -1.32
N LYS A 35 -0.34 7.07 -2.25
CA LYS A 35 -1.79 6.99 -2.04
C LYS A 35 -2.19 6.11 -0.85
N ILE A 36 -1.48 5.00 -0.66
CA ILE A 36 -1.68 4.11 0.49
C ILE A 36 -1.23 4.79 1.78
N ALA A 37 -0.08 5.46 1.77
CA ALA A 37 0.42 6.22 2.91
C ALA A 37 -0.57 7.30 3.34
N ASP A 38 -1.04 8.12 2.39
CA ASP A 38 -2.03 9.18 2.62
C ASP A 38 -3.34 8.61 3.19
N ALA A 39 -3.85 7.50 2.62
CA ALA A 39 -5.08 6.85 3.07
C ALA A 39 -4.98 6.24 4.48
N LEU A 40 -3.76 5.90 4.90
CA LEU A 40 -3.44 5.35 6.21
C LEU A 40 -2.95 6.40 7.21
N GLU A 41 -2.84 7.66 6.79
CA GLU A 41 -2.31 8.77 7.62
C GLU A 41 -0.87 8.49 8.10
N ILE A 42 -0.04 7.93 7.22
CA ILE A 42 1.37 7.61 7.49
C ILE A 42 2.26 8.69 6.89
N ASP A 43 2.98 9.40 7.76
CA ASP A 43 3.95 10.42 7.36
C ASP A 43 5.40 9.89 7.32
N ASP A 44 5.68 8.76 7.99
CA ASP A 44 7.01 8.13 8.02
C ASP A 44 7.05 6.87 7.15
N ILE A 45 7.86 6.91 6.08
CA ILE A 45 8.04 5.80 5.14
C ILE A 45 8.55 4.51 5.81
N SER A 46 9.24 4.62 6.95
CA SER A 46 9.74 3.45 7.69
C SER A 46 8.63 2.60 8.31
N GLU A 47 7.41 3.13 8.43
CA GLU A 47 6.22 2.36 8.82
C GLU A 47 5.68 1.48 7.68
N LEU A 48 6.06 1.78 6.43
CA LEU A 48 5.64 1.03 5.24
C LEU A 48 6.73 0.14 4.67
N ILE A 49 8.00 0.54 4.75
CA ILE A 49 9.13 -0.15 4.15
C ILE A 49 10.22 -0.38 5.19
N VAL A 50 10.59 -1.65 5.38
CA VAL A 50 11.76 -2.06 6.16
C VAL A 50 12.83 -2.55 5.20
N LEU A 51 14.05 -2.05 5.37
CA LEU A 51 15.21 -2.54 4.63
C LEU A 51 15.85 -3.67 5.44
N GLU A 52 15.68 -4.91 5.00
CA GLU A 52 16.39 -6.06 5.55
C GLU A 52 17.74 -6.23 4.86
N LYS A 53 18.79 -6.53 5.66
CA LYS A 53 20.09 -6.93 5.14
C LYS A 53 20.19 -8.45 5.25
N GLU A 54 20.53 -9.11 4.15
CA GLU A 54 21.00 -10.50 4.17
C GLU A 54 22.40 -10.61 4.79
#